data_AF-A0AAV4B8I2-F1
#
_entry.id   AF-A0AAV4B8I2-F1
#
_cell.length_a   1.000
_cell.length_b   1.000
_cell.length_c   1.000
_cell.angle_alpha   90.00
_cell.angle_beta   90.00
_cell.angle_gamma   90.00
#
_symmetry.space_group_name_H-M   'P 1'
#
loop_
_entity.id
_entity.type
_entity.pdbx_description
1 polymer ?
#
loop_
_entity_poly.entity_id
_entity_poly.type
_entity_poly.pdbx_seq_one_letter_code
_entity_poly.pdbx_strand_id
1 'polypeptide(L)'
;MKSSPLSLRFTALMMLSAVFVIAASLPYNAQPRLIGKFPFQTSAFCSLFPNTSSVSSGARGGAVKYDLLLSAFGFFETNVGVVVDIGAQLKNISAIQPRSITKKMKWPNAISGVPKEVLNTETPYIAIPDGFLVPGKGEGSVTLEPLLGGQSYAISDGKDWFYHRVQWVDMDKDGDLDIVTCKAQKPILESSKGQLVWYANPDDHSLTRPWTEHVLAAGPDVLFRMTNLSIAGEQKQKEIIVTAEYFNPRLRIFWSDSPKEDWSNPGMIKFRDIDKISAEEGAPFDVILADVNGDENLDIVLTLSSNKNGSVVVYEFPSDFRSGVFKRHVIASGYKPVEGGPNSGAPGLLSLLPAKERNQKPSIVVAGDDSGLVSLLEPIKPSSTDWTYKRTDILDVQKSRTGGICVGDVDGDGRQEIFASSYNEGLVYVYQV
;
A
#
# COMPACT_ATOMS: atom_id res chain seq x y z
N MET A 1 40.26 60.70 -60.10
CA MET A 1 39.94 61.58 -58.96
C MET A 1 39.19 60.76 -57.92
N LYS A 2 39.79 60.67 -56.71
CA LYS A 2 39.27 60.14 -55.44
C LYS A 2 38.67 58.72 -55.42
N SER A 3 39.55 57.79 -55.07
CA SER A 3 39.26 56.47 -54.48
C SER A 3 38.60 56.62 -53.09
N SER A 4 37.57 55.81 -52.83
CA SER A 4 36.99 55.58 -51.50
C SER A 4 37.53 54.27 -50.92
N PRO A 5 38.02 54.21 -49.67
CA PRO A 5 38.41 52.95 -49.04
C PRO A 5 37.21 52.30 -48.35
N LEU A 6 36.99 51.01 -48.66
CA LEU A 6 36.11 50.11 -47.91
C LEU A 6 36.76 49.78 -46.56
N SER A 7 36.04 50.02 -45.46
CA SER A 7 36.48 49.66 -44.11
C SER A 7 36.37 48.14 -43.90
N LEU A 8 37.51 47.47 -43.70
CA LEU A 8 37.61 46.09 -43.26
C LEU A 8 37.38 46.04 -41.74
N ARG A 9 36.25 45.50 -41.26
CA ARG A 9 36.04 45.22 -39.84
C ARG A 9 36.59 43.83 -39.51
N PHE A 10 37.69 43.80 -38.77
CA PHE A 10 38.21 42.61 -38.10
C PHE A 10 37.23 42.18 -37.01
N THR A 11 36.67 40.98 -37.12
CA THR A 11 35.91 40.35 -36.03
C THR A 11 36.87 39.40 -35.31
N ALA A 12 37.22 39.74 -34.08
CA ALA A 12 38.06 38.91 -33.22
C ALA A 12 37.29 37.65 -32.81
N LEU A 13 37.82 36.47 -33.16
CA LEU A 13 37.30 35.18 -32.75
C LEU A 13 37.81 34.89 -31.33
N MET A 14 36.97 35.13 -30.32
CA MET A 14 37.24 34.77 -28.93
C MET A 14 36.95 33.28 -28.76
N MET A 15 38.00 32.45 -28.64
CA MET A 15 37.85 31.04 -28.23
C MET A 15 37.46 31.01 -26.75
N LEU A 16 36.21 30.64 -26.46
CA LEU A 16 35.80 30.24 -25.12
C LEU A 16 36.17 28.76 -24.92
N SER A 17 37.21 28.51 -24.14
CA SER A 17 37.53 27.19 -23.59
C SER A 17 36.48 26.83 -22.53
N ALA A 18 35.49 26.01 -22.91
CA ALA A 18 34.55 25.42 -21.97
C ALA A 18 35.26 24.34 -21.14
N VAL A 19 35.58 24.66 -19.90
CA VAL A 19 35.98 23.68 -18.89
C VAL A 19 34.72 22.90 -18.52
N PHE A 20 34.57 21.69 -19.07
CA PHE A 20 33.60 20.73 -18.56
C PHE A 20 34.06 20.28 -17.18
N VAL A 21 33.44 20.84 -16.13
CA VAL A 21 33.43 20.18 -14.82
C VAL A 21 32.53 18.97 -14.98
N ILE A 22 33.14 17.82 -15.25
CA ILE A 22 32.46 16.54 -15.04
C ILE A 22 32.26 16.46 -13.53
N ALA A 23 31.06 16.79 -13.07
CA ALA A 23 30.62 16.40 -11.75
C ALA A 23 30.64 14.88 -11.75
N ALA A 24 31.69 14.29 -11.19
CA ALA A 24 31.72 12.87 -10.91
C ALA A 24 30.54 12.61 -9.97
N SER A 25 29.47 12.02 -10.48
CA SER A 25 28.43 11.43 -9.66
C SER A 25 29.12 10.40 -8.79
N LEU A 26 29.26 10.69 -7.50
CA LEU A 26 29.69 9.70 -6.53
C LEU A 26 28.79 8.46 -6.73
N PRO A 27 29.34 7.24 -6.78
CA PRO A 27 28.52 6.05 -6.87
C PRO A 27 27.58 6.07 -5.67
N TYR A 28 26.30 6.24 -5.96
CA TYR A 28 25.25 6.24 -4.96
C TYR A 28 25.21 4.83 -4.36
N ASN A 29 25.65 4.69 -3.10
CA ASN A 29 25.43 3.46 -2.36
C ASN A 29 23.92 3.33 -2.14
N ALA A 30 23.28 2.51 -2.98
CA ALA A 30 21.83 2.27 -3.05
C ALA A 30 21.26 1.51 -1.83
N GLN A 31 21.97 1.52 -0.70
CA GLN A 31 21.54 0.79 0.50
C GLN A 31 20.71 1.72 1.38
N PRO A 32 19.50 1.30 1.81
CA PRO A 32 18.66 2.07 2.70
C PRO A 32 19.43 2.52 3.95
N ARG A 33 19.38 3.83 4.23
CA ARG A 33 20.05 4.43 5.39
C ARG A 33 19.02 4.78 6.44
N LEU A 34 19.17 4.25 7.66
CA LEU A 34 18.39 4.69 8.81
C LEU A 34 18.72 6.17 9.09
N ILE A 35 17.73 7.06 8.96
CA ILE A 35 17.88 8.50 9.21
C ILE A 35 17.30 8.93 10.56
N GLY A 36 16.47 8.09 11.19
CA GLY A 36 16.00 8.32 12.55
C GLY A 36 14.88 7.37 12.96
N LYS A 37 14.39 7.58 14.17
CA LYS A 37 13.20 6.91 14.70
C LYS A 37 12.48 7.79 15.71
N PHE A 38 11.19 7.60 15.86
CA PHE A 38 10.36 8.36 16.80
C PHE A 38 9.34 7.46 17.51
N PRO A 39 8.86 7.85 18.71
CA PRO A 39 7.96 7.00 19.49
C PRO A 39 6.52 7.05 18.97
N PHE A 40 5.89 5.88 18.90
CA PHE A 40 4.45 5.70 18.80
C PHE A 40 4.12 4.32 19.40
N GLN A 41 3.58 4.30 20.62
CA GLN A 41 3.40 3.06 21.38
C GLN A 41 2.50 2.08 20.63
N THR A 42 2.91 0.81 20.59
CA THR A 42 2.18 -0.25 19.88
C THR A 42 1.92 0.04 18.39
N SER A 43 2.83 0.75 17.72
CA SER A 43 2.70 1.09 16.31
C SER A 43 2.51 -0.16 15.46
N ALA A 44 1.40 -0.20 14.74
CA ALA A 44 1.00 -1.32 13.91
C ALA A 44 1.06 -0.94 12.44
N PHE A 45 0.09 -0.21 11.90
CA PHE A 45 0.11 0.17 10.48
C PHE A 45 0.51 1.63 10.28
N CYS A 46 1.03 1.93 9.09
CA CYS A 46 1.29 3.29 8.65
C CYS A 46 0.86 3.49 7.19
N SER A 47 0.51 4.72 6.84
CA SER A 47 0.18 5.11 5.46
C SER A 47 0.50 6.58 5.22
N LEU A 48 0.91 6.93 4.01
CA LEU A 48 1.08 8.32 3.59
C LEU A 48 -0.23 8.86 3.02
N PHE A 49 -0.66 10.02 3.51
CA PHE A 49 -1.85 10.72 3.04
C PHE A 49 -1.48 12.07 2.42
N PRO A 50 -1.71 12.29 1.12
CA PRO A 50 -1.41 13.57 0.48
C PRO A 50 -2.18 14.73 1.11
N ASN A 51 -1.46 15.72 1.63
CA ASN A 51 -2.02 16.93 2.22
C ASN A 51 -2.36 17.93 1.11
N THR A 52 -3.54 17.77 0.51
CA THR A 52 -4.00 18.62 -0.60
C THR A 52 -4.38 20.05 -0.19
N SER A 53 -4.51 20.32 1.12
CA SER A 53 -4.69 21.67 1.68
C SER A 53 -3.49 22.60 1.46
N SER A 54 -2.30 22.07 1.14
CA SER A 54 -1.12 22.88 0.83
C SER A 54 -0.95 23.20 -0.66
N VAL A 55 -1.86 22.74 -1.54
CA VAL A 55 -1.82 23.00 -2.99
C VAL A 55 -2.49 24.34 -3.35
N SER A 56 -3.07 25.04 -2.36
CA SER A 56 -3.65 26.38 -2.55
C SER A 56 -2.59 27.47 -2.62
N SER A 57 -1.89 27.58 -3.75
CA SER A 57 -1.49 28.85 -4.37
C SER A 57 -0.64 28.60 -5.61
N GLY A 58 -1.26 28.43 -6.79
CA GLY A 58 -0.73 28.86 -8.11
C GLY A 58 0.71 28.49 -8.54
N ALA A 59 1.46 27.69 -7.79
CA ALA A 59 2.85 27.36 -8.03
C ALA A 59 2.88 26.06 -8.80
N ARG A 60 3.07 26.15 -10.12
CA ARG A 60 3.58 25.02 -10.90
C ARG A 60 4.93 24.64 -10.28
N GLY A 61 4.97 23.56 -9.50
CA GLY A 61 6.21 23.02 -8.92
C GLY A 61 6.30 22.90 -7.40
N GLY A 62 5.21 23.03 -6.63
CA GLY A 62 5.23 22.65 -5.21
C GLY A 62 5.26 21.13 -5.03
N ALA A 63 6.21 20.60 -4.25
CA ALA A 63 6.23 19.18 -3.89
C ALA A 63 4.94 18.79 -3.14
N VAL A 64 4.42 17.60 -3.41
CA VAL A 64 3.27 17.06 -2.68
C VAL A 64 3.70 16.85 -1.23
N LYS A 65 2.99 17.48 -0.30
CA LYS A 65 3.19 17.26 1.13
C LYS A 65 2.40 16.04 1.57
N TYR A 66 2.95 15.29 2.51
CA TYR A 66 2.28 14.11 3.08
C TYR A 66 2.09 14.28 4.59
N ASP A 67 0.94 13.81 5.05
CA ASP A 67 0.73 13.47 6.45
C ASP A 67 1.01 11.97 6.62
N LEU A 68 1.72 11.58 7.68
CA LEU A 68 1.92 10.17 8.03
C LEU A 68 0.84 9.76 9.02
N LEU A 69 -0.06 8.88 8.57
CA LEU A 69 -1.07 8.27 9.44
C LEU A 69 -0.48 7.03 10.10
N LEU A 70 -0.79 6.83 11.38
CA LEU A 70 -0.34 5.69 12.19
C LEU A 70 -1.52 5.04 12.91
N SER A 71 -1.60 3.71 12.90
CA SER A 71 -2.49 2.96 13.78
C SER A 71 -1.70 2.18 14.81
N ALA A 72 -2.29 1.99 15.98
CA ALA A 72 -1.73 1.27 17.10
C ALA A 72 -2.84 0.55 17.87
N PHE A 73 -2.52 -0.64 18.34
CA PHE A 73 -3.45 -1.48 19.09
C PHE A 73 -2.73 -2.37 20.08
N GLY A 74 -3.49 -2.90 21.01
CA GLY A 74 -3.04 -3.85 22.01
C GLY A 74 -4.23 -4.27 22.86
N PHE A 75 -3.96 -5.10 23.87
CA PHE A 75 -5.01 -5.54 24.78
C PHE A 75 -5.66 -4.38 25.54
N PHE A 76 -4.86 -3.40 25.97
CA PHE A 76 -5.30 -2.30 26.84
C PHE A 76 -5.23 -0.91 26.21
N GLU A 77 -4.51 -0.77 25.09
CA GLU A 77 -4.26 0.52 24.46
C GLU A 77 -4.60 0.45 22.98
N THR A 78 -5.24 1.49 22.47
CA THR A 78 -5.43 1.71 21.03
C THR A 78 -5.22 3.18 20.73
N ASN A 79 -4.72 3.47 19.54
CA ASN A 79 -4.52 4.84 19.09
C ASN A 79 -4.50 4.88 17.56
N VAL A 80 -5.14 5.89 17.00
CA VAL A 80 -4.92 6.32 15.62
C VAL A 80 -4.32 7.72 15.71
N GLY A 81 -3.17 7.92 15.07
CA GLY A 81 -2.41 9.15 15.16
C GLY A 81 -1.97 9.67 13.80
N VAL A 82 -1.50 10.91 13.78
CA VAL A 82 -0.96 11.56 12.59
C VAL A 82 0.28 12.38 12.92
N VAL A 83 1.25 12.35 12.01
CA VAL A 83 2.32 13.33 11.91
C VAL A 83 2.03 14.19 10.68
N VAL A 84 1.65 15.45 10.91
CA VAL A 84 1.31 16.39 9.84
C VAL A 84 2.58 16.88 9.15
N ASP A 85 2.59 16.94 7.82
CA ASP A 85 3.73 17.38 7.01
C ASP A 85 5.03 16.64 7.40
N ILE A 86 5.01 15.30 7.28
CA ILE A 86 6.11 14.44 7.76
C ILE A 86 7.45 14.80 7.10
N GLY A 87 7.44 15.23 5.84
CA GLY A 87 8.63 15.69 5.12
C GLY A 87 9.33 16.86 5.80
N ALA A 88 8.56 17.86 6.28
CA ALA A 88 9.12 19.00 6.99
C ALA A 88 9.79 18.62 8.33
N GLN A 89 9.46 17.45 8.88
CA GLN A 89 9.97 16.99 10.17
C GLN A 89 11.21 16.08 10.07
N LEU A 90 11.63 15.68 8.86
CA LEU A 90 12.78 14.78 8.65
C LEU A 90 14.12 15.33 9.18
N LYS A 91 14.24 16.66 9.35
CA LYS A 91 15.45 17.29 9.92
C LYS A 91 15.65 16.98 11.40
N ASN A 92 14.60 16.60 12.13
CA ASN A 92 14.68 16.30 13.56
C ASN A 92 13.70 15.17 13.93
N ILE A 93 13.93 13.99 13.36
CA ILE A 93 13.03 12.84 13.48
C ILE A 93 12.78 12.45 14.95
N SER A 94 13.79 12.48 15.81
CA SER A 94 13.63 12.11 17.22
C SER A 94 12.72 13.05 18.01
N ALA A 95 12.45 14.26 17.50
CA ALA A 95 11.52 15.22 18.10
C ALA A 95 10.08 15.08 17.60
N ILE A 96 9.82 14.20 16.61
CA ILE A 96 8.47 13.95 16.10
C ILE A 96 7.58 13.43 17.24
N GLN A 97 6.42 14.06 17.41
CA GLN A 97 5.38 13.66 18.35
C GLN A 97 4.07 13.48 17.59
N PRO A 98 3.68 12.24 17.26
CA PRO A 98 2.41 11.99 16.60
C PRO A 98 1.22 12.50 17.42
N ARG A 99 0.32 13.25 16.79
CA ARG A 99 -0.92 13.70 17.42
C ARG A 99 -1.94 12.58 17.40
N SER A 100 -2.51 12.24 18.55
CA SER A 100 -3.64 11.31 18.65
C SER A 100 -4.89 11.92 18.00
N ILE A 101 -5.55 11.14 17.14
CA ILE A 101 -6.84 11.47 16.50
C ILE A 101 -7.96 10.83 17.31
N THR A 102 -7.88 9.51 17.52
CA THR A 102 -8.88 8.75 18.27
C THR A 102 -8.26 7.56 18.98
N LYS A 103 -8.85 7.18 20.12
CA LYS A 103 -8.53 5.97 20.89
C LYS A 103 -9.76 5.07 21.09
N LYS A 104 -10.82 5.31 20.31
CA LYS A 104 -12.11 4.63 20.46
C LYS A 104 -12.19 3.31 19.71
N MET A 105 -11.27 3.09 18.77
CA MET A 105 -11.21 1.88 17.93
C MET A 105 -10.79 0.67 18.77
N LYS A 106 -11.26 -0.53 18.41
CA LYS A 106 -10.94 -1.76 19.14
C LYS A 106 -9.57 -2.32 18.76
N TRP A 107 -9.24 -2.27 17.47
CA TRP A 107 -8.06 -2.79 16.80
C TRP A 107 -7.87 -2.16 15.39
N PRO A 108 -7.47 -0.88 15.29
CA PRO A 108 -7.40 -0.18 14.00
C PRO A 108 -6.34 -0.79 13.07
N ASN A 109 -6.75 -1.23 11.88
CA ASN A 109 -5.89 -1.89 10.89
C ASN A 109 -5.28 -0.89 9.89
N ALA A 110 -5.23 -1.22 8.59
CA ALA A 110 -4.60 -0.39 7.56
C ALA A 110 -5.46 0.83 7.24
N ILE A 111 -5.22 1.90 8.00
CA ILE A 111 -5.84 3.21 7.81
C ILE A 111 -5.42 3.85 6.48
N SER A 112 -6.29 4.69 5.94
CA SER A 112 -6.03 5.43 4.70
C SER A 112 -6.76 6.76 4.69
N GLY A 113 -6.32 7.69 3.85
CA GLY A 113 -7.08 8.90 3.57
C GLY A 113 -8.43 8.63 2.89
N VAL A 114 -9.37 9.54 3.09
CA VAL A 114 -10.62 9.62 2.31
C VAL A 114 -10.43 10.67 1.20
N PRO A 115 -10.60 10.30 -0.08
CA PRO A 115 -10.62 11.28 -1.17
C PRO A 115 -11.67 12.37 -0.94
N LYS A 116 -11.39 13.60 -1.35
CA LYS A 116 -12.25 14.76 -1.05
C LYS A 116 -13.64 14.63 -1.69
N GLU A 117 -13.66 14.05 -2.88
CA GLU A 117 -14.83 13.76 -3.69
C GLU A 117 -15.81 12.77 -3.03
N VAL A 118 -15.36 11.93 -2.08
CA VAL A 118 -16.24 11.00 -1.36
C VAL A 118 -17.29 11.74 -0.53
N LEU A 119 -16.88 12.84 0.12
CA LEU A 119 -17.71 13.54 1.11
C LEU A 119 -18.03 14.98 0.71
N ASN A 120 -17.50 15.45 -0.43
CA ASN A 120 -17.65 16.82 -0.93
C ASN A 120 -17.44 17.89 0.15
N THR A 121 -16.40 17.70 0.97
CA THR A 121 -16.07 18.54 2.11
C THR A 121 -14.59 18.90 2.13
N GLU A 122 -14.28 20.11 2.63
CA GLU A 122 -12.89 20.54 2.86
C GLU A 122 -12.28 19.92 4.12
N THR A 123 -13.08 19.28 4.97
CA THR A 123 -12.57 18.59 6.15
C THR A 123 -11.89 17.29 5.71
N PRO A 124 -10.57 17.10 5.94
CA PRO A 124 -9.94 15.83 5.62
C PRO A 124 -10.43 14.74 6.56
N TYR A 125 -10.85 13.60 6.01
CA TYR A 125 -11.20 12.40 6.75
C TYR A 125 -10.19 11.29 6.48
N ILE A 126 -10.11 10.35 7.42
CA ILE A 126 -9.42 9.07 7.26
C ILE A 126 -10.43 7.93 7.43
N ALA A 127 -10.23 6.84 6.70
CA ALA A 127 -10.94 5.59 6.92
C ALA A 127 -10.12 4.69 7.83
N ILE A 128 -10.81 4.11 8.81
CA ILE A 128 -10.25 3.22 9.82
C ILE A 128 -11.01 1.90 9.74
N PRO A 129 -10.49 0.90 9.02
CA PRO A 129 -10.89 -0.49 9.21
C PRO A 129 -10.52 -0.94 10.62
N ASP A 130 -11.44 -1.58 11.34
CA ASP A 130 -11.28 -1.93 12.75
C ASP A 130 -11.60 -3.42 13.01
N GLY A 131 -11.20 -3.87 14.20
CA GLY A 131 -11.47 -5.21 14.71
C GLY A 131 -10.38 -6.23 14.36
N PHE A 132 -10.37 -7.35 15.10
CA PHE A 132 -9.41 -8.43 14.89
C PHE A 132 -9.87 -9.73 15.56
N LEU A 133 -9.23 -10.84 15.22
CA LEU A 133 -9.54 -12.19 15.71
C LEU A 133 -9.24 -12.44 17.21
N VAL A 134 -8.80 -11.42 17.95
CA VAL A 134 -8.52 -11.49 19.39
C VAL A 134 -9.83 -11.44 20.20
N PRO A 135 -9.98 -12.22 21.29
CA PRO A 135 -11.17 -12.19 22.12
C PRO A 135 -11.58 -10.77 22.56
N GLY A 136 -12.86 -10.43 22.36
CA GLY A 136 -13.41 -9.11 22.66
C GLY A 136 -13.11 -8.02 21.61
N LYS A 137 -12.38 -8.36 20.54
CA LYS A 137 -11.97 -7.43 19.47
C LYS A 137 -12.57 -7.78 18.10
N GLY A 138 -13.36 -8.84 18.00
CA GLY A 138 -13.90 -9.36 16.72
C GLY A 138 -15.01 -8.52 16.07
N GLU A 139 -15.65 -7.64 16.82
CA GLU A 139 -16.70 -6.72 16.33
C GLU A 139 -16.09 -5.36 15.96
N GLY A 140 -15.52 -5.24 14.76
CA GLY A 140 -14.98 -3.99 14.22
C GLY A 140 -15.90 -3.35 13.18
N SER A 141 -15.56 -2.15 12.73
CA SER A 141 -16.27 -1.44 11.66
C SER A 141 -15.29 -0.78 10.70
N VAL A 142 -15.77 -0.35 9.54
CA VAL A 142 -15.12 0.71 8.76
C VAL A 142 -15.66 2.05 9.27
N THR A 143 -14.78 2.90 9.80
CA THR A 143 -15.15 4.19 10.38
C THR A 143 -14.48 5.33 9.63
N LEU A 144 -15.22 6.39 9.30
CA LEU A 144 -14.65 7.65 8.83
C LEU A 144 -14.46 8.59 10.01
N GLU A 145 -13.22 9.05 10.18
CA GLU A 145 -12.80 9.91 11.30
C GLU A 145 -12.21 11.21 10.73
N PRO A 146 -12.69 12.39 11.18
CA PRO A 146 -12.13 13.66 10.73
C PRO A 146 -10.74 13.88 11.31
N LEU A 147 -9.76 14.18 10.46
CA LEU A 147 -8.35 14.31 10.84
C LEU A 147 -8.11 15.45 11.84
N LEU A 148 -8.92 16.50 11.76
CA LEU A 148 -8.82 17.73 12.57
C LEU A 148 -9.82 17.76 13.74
N GLY A 149 -10.42 16.62 14.07
CA GLY A 149 -11.47 16.51 15.08
C GLY A 149 -12.85 16.82 14.51
N GLY A 150 -13.88 16.29 15.17
CA GLY A 150 -15.26 16.36 14.70
C GLY A 150 -16.01 15.08 15.03
N GLN A 151 -17.09 14.83 14.29
CA GLN A 151 -17.92 13.65 14.46
C GLN A 151 -17.36 12.48 13.65
N SER A 152 -17.22 11.32 14.30
CA SER A 152 -16.88 10.04 13.68
C SER A 152 -18.13 9.35 13.15
N TYR A 153 -18.00 8.59 12.07
CA TYR A 153 -19.13 7.88 11.44
C TYR A 153 -18.76 6.44 11.10
N ALA A 154 -19.50 5.48 11.65
CA ALA A 154 -19.37 4.07 11.29
C ALA A 154 -20.15 3.81 9.99
N ILE A 155 -19.45 3.38 8.95
CA ILE A 155 -20.01 3.12 7.62
C ILE A 155 -20.61 1.72 7.53
N SER A 156 -19.98 0.75 8.20
CA SER A 156 -20.49 -0.62 8.35
C SER A 156 -21.21 -0.79 9.70
N ASP A 157 -22.15 -1.73 9.79
CA ASP A 157 -22.87 -2.04 11.04
C ASP A 157 -22.00 -2.67 12.15
N GLY A 158 -20.86 -3.25 11.75
CA GLY A 158 -19.76 -3.71 12.60
C GLY A 158 -20.05 -4.90 13.51
N LYS A 159 -21.14 -5.63 13.28
CA LYS A 159 -21.54 -6.77 14.11
C LYS A 159 -20.82 -8.04 13.67
N ASP A 160 -20.05 -8.65 14.56
CA ASP A 160 -19.35 -9.92 14.35
C ASP A 160 -18.33 -9.95 13.20
N TRP A 161 -17.97 -8.80 12.62
CA TRP A 161 -17.03 -8.71 11.50
C TRP A 161 -15.85 -7.81 11.84
N PHE A 162 -14.66 -8.13 11.32
CA PHE A 162 -13.50 -7.25 11.35
C PHE A 162 -12.98 -6.97 9.94
N TYR A 163 -12.27 -5.85 9.79
CA TYR A 163 -11.87 -5.27 8.51
C TYR A 163 -10.39 -4.92 8.50
N HIS A 164 -9.70 -5.21 7.41
CA HIS A 164 -8.25 -4.97 7.31
C HIS A 164 -7.86 -3.73 6.50
N ARG A 165 -8.58 -3.41 5.41
CA ARG A 165 -8.23 -2.34 4.47
C ARG A 165 -9.48 -1.85 3.71
N VAL A 166 -9.48 -0.59 3.30
CA VAL A 166 -10.42 -0.06 2.30
C VAL A 166 -9.70 0.33 0.99
N GLN A 167 -10.43 0.30 -0.12
CA GLN A 167 -10.07 1.02 -1.35
C GLN A 167 -11.29 1.81 -1.83
N TRP A 168 -11.05 3.00 -2.39
CA TRP A 168 -12.09 3.90 -2.89
C TRP A 168 -12.28 3.69 -4.38
N VAL A 169 -13.48 3.28 -4.79
CA VAL A 169 -13.79 2.94 -6.19
C VAL A 169 -15.27 3.26 -6.43
N ASP A 170 -15.60 3.89 -7.55
CA ASP A 170 -16.97 4.02 -8.04
C ASP A 170 -17.42 2.64 -8.58
N MET A 171 -18.19 1.89 -7.80
CA MET A 171 -18.48 0.47 -8.05
C MET A 171 -19.68 0.28 -8.96
N ASP A 172 -20.70 1.14 -8.88
CA ASP A 172 -21.90 1.06 -9.70
C ASP A 172 -21.95 2.06 -10.86
N LYS A 173 -20.90 2.89 -11.00
CA LYS A 173 -20.72 3.87 -12.07
C LYS A 173 -21.72 5.01 -12.00
N ASP A 174 -22.14 5.37 -10.79
CA ASP A 174 -23.00 6.53 -10.52
C ASP A 174 -22.21 7.85 -10.44
N GLY A 175 -20.88 7.78 -10.31
CA GLY A 175 -19.96 8.91 -10.24
C GLY A 175 -19.44 9.23 -8.85
N ASP A 176 -19.93 8.54 -7.82
CA ASP A 176 -19.50 8.67 -6.44
C ASP A 176 -18.55 7.53 -6.06
N LEU A 177 -17.55 7.84 -5.23
CA LEU A 177 -16.61 6.82 -4.77
C LEU A 177 -17.19 6.04 -3.58
N ASP A 178 -17.19 4.72 -3.72
CA ASP A 178 -17.61 3.75 -2.71
C ASP A 178 -16.44 3.15 -1.94
N ILE A 179 -16.75 2.38 -0.89
CA ILE A 179 -15.75 1.59 -0.17
C ILE A 179 -15.80 0.15 -0.68
N VAL A 180 -14.70 -0.34 -1.23
CA VAL A 180 -14.45 -1.79 -1.39
C VAL A 180 -13.65 -2.27 -0.19
N THR A 181 -14.03 -3.41 0.38
CA THR A 181 -13.29 -4.02 1.51
C THR A 181 -13.51 -5.54 1.60
N CYS A 182 -12.63 -6.21 2.33
CA CYS A 182 -12.90 -7.56 2.82
C CYS A 182 -13.30 -7.48 4.30
N LYS A 183 -14.24 -8.33 4.69
CA LYS A 183 -14.62 -8.53 6.08
C LYS A 183 -14.49 -9.99 6.47
N ALA A 184 -14.08 -10.25 7.70
CA ALA A 184 -13.93 -11.61 8.19
C ALA A 184 -14.51 -11.84 9.59
N GLN A 185 -14.83 -13.11 9.87
CA GLN A 185 -15.22 -13.61 11.18
C GLN A 185 -14.33 -14.80 11.54
N LYS A 186 -13.90 -14.84 12.81
CA LYS A 186 -13.20 -15.99 13.40
C LYS A 186 -13.91 -16.47 14.66
N PRO A 187 -15.10 -17.09 14.54
CA PRO A 187 -15.79 -17.68 15.68
C PRO A 187 -14.96 -18.81 16.31
N ILE A 188 -15.13 -19.03 17.62
CA ILE A 188 -14.34 -20.02 18.39
C ILE A 188 -14.68 -21.46 17.98
N LEU A 189 -15.95 -21.75 17.70
CA LEU A 189 -16.48 -23.10 17.46
C LEU A 189 -16.89 -23.37 16.01
N GLU A 190 -16.90 -22.34 15.16
CA GLU A 190 -17.30 -22.46 13.76
C GLU A 190 -16.11 -22.19 12.82
N SER A 191 -16.27 -22.52 11.54
CA SER A 191 -15.29 -22.15 10.52
C SER A 191 -15.21 -20.64 10.34
N SER A 192 -14.02 -20.14 10.00
CA SER A 192 -13.85 -18.76 9.59
C SER A 192 -14.74 -18.43 8.38
N LYS A 193 -15.22 -17.20 8.32
CA LYS A 193 -15.98 -16.68 7.18
C LYS A 193 -15.30 -15.42 6.68
N GLY A 194 -15.27 -15.23 5.36
CA GLY A 194 -14.79 -14.03 4.70
C GLY A 194 -15.78 -13.59 3.64
N GLN A 195 -15.88 -12.29 3.40
CA GLN A 195 -16.62 -11.72 2.28
C GLN A 195 -15.86 -10.56 1.66
N LEU A 196 -15.83 -10.53 0.32
CA LEU A 196 -15.55 -9.31 -0.43
C LEU A 196 -16.86 -8.52 -0.55
N VAL A 197 -16.86 -7.29 -0.09
CA VAL A 197 -18.03 -6.40 -0.07
C VAL A 197 -17.67 -5.03 -0.59
N TRP A 198 -18.69 -4.28 -1.02
CA TRP A 198 -18.59 -2.84 -1.15
C TRP A 198 -19.74 -2.14 -0.42
N TYR A 199 -19.52 -0.90 -0.02
CA TYR A 199 -20.50 -0.05 0.64
C TYR A 199 -20.78 1.16 -0.23
N ALA A 200 -22.03 1.29 -0.68
CA ALA A 200 -22.46 2.35 -1.58
C ALA A 200 -22.53 3.70 -0.88
N ASN A 201 -21.81 4.70 -1.39
CA ASN A 201 -21.93 6.08 -0.96
C ASN A 201 -23.33 6.59 -1.34
N PRO A 202 -24.15 7.10 -0.40
CA PRO A 202 -25.45 7.60 -0.78
C PRO A 202 -25.33 8.87 -1.64
N ASP A 203 -26.25 9.09 -2.58
CA ASP A 203 -26.28 10.27 -3.48
C ASP A 203 -26.22 11.63 -2.74
N ASP A 204 -26.60 11.65 -1.46
CA ASP A 204 -26.56 12.84 -0.60
C ASP A 204 -25.27 12.98 0.22
N HIS A 205 -24.31 12.06 0.04
CA HIS A 205 -23.07 11.89 0.80
C HIS A 205 -23.26 11.86 2.32
N SER A 206 -24.45 11.46 2.77
CA SER A 206 -24.80 11.49 4.18
C SER A 206 -24.02 10.46 4.99
N LEU A 207 -23.49 10.92 6.12
CA LEU A 207 -22.80 10.08 7.11
C LEU A 207 -23.68 9.71 8.30
N THR A 208 -24.96 10.09 8.29
CA THR A 208 -25.86 9.92 9.43
C THR A 208 -26.35 8.49 9.67
N ARG A 209 -26.06 7.58 8.74
CA ARG A 209 -26.42 6.16 8.77
C ARG A 209 -25.34 5.32 8.08
N PRO A 210 -25.22 4.03 8.43
CA PRO A 210 -24.40 3.09 7.67
C PRO A 210 -24.75 3.13 6.18
N TRP A 211 -23.73 2.94 5.34
CA TRP A 211 -23.89 2.86 3.90
C TRP A 211 -24.45 1.49 3.49
N THR A 212 -25.06 1.41 2.30
CA THR A 212 -25.68 0.17 1.82
C THR A 212 -24.60 -0.85 1.50
N GLU A 213 -24.61 -2.01 2.16
CA GLU A 213 -23.67 -3.09 1.89
C GLU A 213 -24.12 -3.94 0.69
N HIS A 214 -23.17 -4.24 -0.19
CA HIS A 214 -23.30 -5.16 -1.31
C HIS A 214 -22.23 -6.26 -1.20
N VAL A 215 -22.66 -7.52 -1.07
CA VAL A 215 -21.75 -8.67 -1.04
C VAL A 215 -21.41 -9.12 -2.46
N LEU A 216 -20.13 -9.04 -2.83
CA LEU A 216 -19.65 -9.50 -4.14
C LEU A 216 -19.38 -11.00 -4.15
N ALA A 217 -18.74 -11.51 -3.09
CA ALA A 217 -18.41 -12.93 -3.00
C ALA A 217 -18.12 -13.39 -1.58
N ALA A 218 -18.35 -14.68 -1.32
CA ALA A 218 -17.88 -15.36 -0.13
C ALA A 218 -16.45 -15.87 -0.31
N GLY A 219 -15.64 -15.74 0.73
CA GLY A 219 -14.25 -16.18 0.76
C GLY A 219 -13.27 -15.12 1.22
N PRO A 220 -13.04 -14.05 0.43
CA PRO A 220 -12.02 -13.06 0.71
C PRO A 220 -12.12 -12.50 2.12
N ASP A 221 -11.02 -12.52 2.87
CA ASP A 221 -11.03 -12.31 4.32
C ASP A 221 -9.93 -11.34 4.83
N VAL A 222 -8.90 -11.06 4.03
CA VAL A 222 -7.80 -10.17 4.42
C VAL A 222 -7.62 -9.01 3.45
N LEU A 223 -6.53 -9.00 2.67
CA LEU A 223 -6.14 -7.89 1.82
C LEU A 223 -6.38 -8.21 0.35
N PHE A 224 -6.56 -7.14 -0.41
CA PHE A 224 -6.86 -7.21 -1.83
C PHE A 224 -6.32 -5.97 -2.55
N ARG A 225 -6.36 -6.02 -3.88
CA ARG A 225 -6.07 -4.91 -4.78
C ARG A 225 -7.08 -4.91 -5.92
N MET A 226 -7.68 -3.75 -6.16
CA MET A 226 -8.40 -3.44 -7.38
C MET A 226 -7.51 -2.65 -8.33
N THR A 227 -7.59 -2.94 -9.63
CA THR A 227 -6.91 -2.18 -10.69
C THR A 227 -7.61 -2.39 -12.03
N ASN A 228 -7.14 -1.68 -13.05
CA ASN A 228 -7.47 -1.94 -14.45
C ASN A 228 -6.38 -2.78 -15.12
N LEU A 229 -6.78 -3.78 -15.91
CA LEU A 229 -5.86 -4.64 -16.65
C LEU A 229 -6.26 -4.72 -18.12
N SER A 230 -5.28 -4.57 -19.01
CA SER A 230 -5.48 -4.81 -20.45
C SER A 230 -5.62 -6.31 -20.73
N ILE A 231 -6.51 -6.67 -21.66
CA ILE A 231 -6.64 -8.04 -22.17
C ILE A 231 -6.22 -8.06 -23.63
N ALA A 232 -5.40 -9.03 -24.04
CA ALA A 232 -4.92 -9.13 -25.40
C ALA A 232 -6.09 -9.26 -26.39
N GLY A 233 -6.13 -8.37 -27.38
CA GLY A 233 -7.19 -8.31 -28.38
C GLY A 233 -8.41 -7.46 -27.98
N GLU A 234 -8.46 -6.95 -26.75
CA GLU A 234 -9.50 -6.02 -26.29
C GLU A 234 -8.97 -4.58 -26.25
N GLN A 235 -9.81 -3.63 -26.66
CA GLN A 235 -9.45 -2.20 -26.67
C GLN A 235 -9.64 -1.53 -25.31
N LYS A 236 -10.56 -2.07 -24.50
CA LYS A 236 -10.86 -1.54 -23.17
C LYS A 236 -10.12 -2.38 -22.14
N GLN A 237 -9.58 -1.70 -21.13
CA GLN A 237 -9.10 -2.37 -19.92
C GLN A 237 -10.30 -2.87 -19.13
N LYS A 238 -10.05 -3.89 -18.32
CA LYS A 238 -11.03 -4.51 -17.43
C LYS A 238 -10.72 -4.17 -15.98
N GLU A 239 -11.73 -3.80 -15.22
CA GLU A 239 -11.59 -3.68 -13.77
C GLU A 239 -11.51 -5.08 -13.16
N ILE A 240 -10.49 -5.29 -12.33
CA ILE A 240 -10.25 -6.56 -11.65
C ILE A 240 -10.01 -6.33 -10.16
N ILE A 241 -10.40 -7.30 -9.35
CA ILE A 241 -10.01 -7.38 -7.94
C ILE A 241 -9.22 -8.66 -7.73
N VAL A 242 -8.00 -8.55 -7.22
CA VAL A 242 -7.19 -9.69 -6.79
C VAL A 242 -7.21 -9.74 -5.26
N THR A 243 -7.61 -10.88 -4.70
CA THR A 243 -7.76 -11.07 -3.25
C THR A 243 -6.81 -12.12 -2.72
N ALA A 244 -6.12 -11.81 -1.62
CA ALA A 244 -5.51 -12.79 -0.75
C ALA A 244 -6.57 -13.34 0.21
N GLU A 245 -6.71 -14.66 0.29
CA GLU A 245 -7.59 -15.31 1.25
C GLU A 245 -6.76 -16.15 2.22
N TYR A 246 -6.81 -15.79 3.50
CA TYR A 246 -5.94 -16.30 4.55
C TYR A 246 -6.50 -17.55 5.23
N PHE A 247 -7.79 -17.55 5.59
CA PHE A 247 -8.37 -18.65 6.38
C PHE A 247 -8.68 -19.90 5.55
N ASN A 248 -8.90 -19.72 4.25
CA ASN A 248 -8.99 -20.79 3.26
C ASN A 248 -8.00 -20.47 2.13
N PRO A 249 -6.72 -20.83 2.28
CA PRO A 249 -5.61 -20.32 1.46
C PRO A 249 -5.84 -20.41 -0.05
N ARG A 250 -6.15 -19.26 -0.67
CA ARG A 250 -6.25 -19.12 -2.13
C ARG A 250 -5.94 -17.69 -2.57
N LEU A 251 -5.40 -17.60 -3.78
CA LEU A 251 -5.29 -16.35 -4.52
C LEU A 251 -6.40 -16.35 -5.58
N ARG A 252 -7.20 -15.30 -5.65
CA ARG A 252 -8.38 -15.25 -6.53
C ARG A 252 -8.46 -13.92 -7.27
N ILE A 253 -9.00 -13.98 -8.49
CA ILE A 253 -9.33 -12.81 -9.30
C ILE A 253 -10.84 -12.72 -9.53
N PHE A 254 -11.37 -11.49 -9.51
CA PHE A 254 -12.75 -11.13 -9.79
C PHE A 254 -12.81 -10.09 -10.92
N TRP A 255 -13.86 -10.11 -11.72
CA TRP A 255 -14.19 -9.09 -12.72
C TRP A 255 -15.72 -9.04 -12.93
N SER A 256 -16.24 -7.98 -13.54
CA SER A 256 -17.66 -7.88 -13.90
C SER A 256 -17.85 -8.08 -15.41
N ASP A 257 -18.77 -8.92 -15.86
CA ASP A 257 -19.15 -8.99 -17.29
C ASP A 257 -20.09 -7.84 -17.72
N SER A 258 -20.34 -6.87 -16.83
CA SER A 258 -21.08 -5.66 -17.17
C SER A 258 -20.38 -4.88 -18.28
N PRO A 259 -21.09 -4.46 -19.35
CA PRO A 259 -20.51 -3.61 -20.41
C PRO A 259 -20.01 -2.23 -19.92
N LYS A 260 -20.44 -1.81 -18.73
CA LYS A 260 -20.04 -0.55 -18.08
C LYS A 260 -19.03 -0.74 -16.95
N GLU A 261 -18.58 -1.98 -16.69
CA GLU A 261 -17.84 -2.31 -15.46
C GLU A 261 -18.64 -2.02 -14.17
N ASP A 262 -19.97 -2.00 -14.24
CA ASP A 262 -20.85 -1.86 -13.07
C ASP A 262 -20.85 -3.17 -12.25
N TRP A 263 -20.56 -3.06 -10.95
CA TRP A 263 -20.45 -4.15 -9.98
C TRP A 263 -21.70 -4.34 -9.10
N SER A 264 -22.75 -3.54 -9.30
CA SER A 264 -24.00 -3.59 -8.52
C SER A 264 -24.83 -4.85 -8.79
N ASN A 265 -24.64 -5.50 -9.96
CA ASN A 265 -25.37 -6.70 -10.34
C ASN A 265 -24.54 -7.98 -10.04
N PRO A 266 -24.87 -8.74 -8.97
CA PRO A 266 -24.11 -9.92 -8.58
C PRO A 266 -24.06 -11.01 -9.65
N GLY A 267 -25.05 -11.09 -10.55
CA GLY A 267 -25.07 -12.07 -11.64
C GLY A 267 -24.01 -11.84 -12.72
N MET A 268 -23.50 -10.61 -12.82
CA MET A 268 -22.44 -10.23 -13.75
C MET A 268 -21.04 -10.41 -13.14
N ILE A 269 -20.93 -10.57 -11.83
CA ILE A 269 -19.63 -10.79 -11.18
C ILE A 269 -19.13 -12.20 -11.46
N LYS A 270 -17.93 -12.28 -12.00
CA LYS A 270 -17.21 -13.52 -12.30
C LYS A 270 -15.95 -13.58 -11.48
N PHE A 271 -15.49 -14.80 -11.23
CA PHE A 271 -14.24 -15.02 -10.53
C PHE A 271 -13.65 -16.38 -10.89
N ARG A 272 -12.35 -16.52 -10.63
CA ARG A 272 -11.67 -17.82 -10.61
C ARG A 272 -10.50 -17.81 -9.64
N ASP A 273 -10.18 -18.98 -9.12
CA ASP A 273 -8.95 -19.18 -8.37
C ASP A 273 -7.76 -19.05 -9.35
N ILE A 274 -6.78 -18.24 -8.96
CA ILE A 274 -5.45 -18.17 -9.58
C ILE A 274 -4.62 -19.34 -9.07
N ASP A 275 -4.58 -19.51 -7.75
CA ASP A 275 -3.87 -20.59 -7.06
C ASP A 275 -4.62 -21.03 -5.81
N LYS A 276 -4.55 -22.33 -5.52
CA LYS A 276 -5.02 -22.96 -4.27
C LYS A 276 -3.78 -23.37 -3.48
N ILE A 277 -3.53 -22.66 -2.40
CA ILE A 277 -2.24 -22.72 -1.72
C ILE A 277 -2.32 -23.75 -0.60
N SER A 278 -1.32 -24.62 -0.51
CA SER A 278 -1.27 -25.61 0.56
C SER A 278 -0.96 -24.95 1.91
N ALA A 279 -1.43 -25.56 3.01
CA ALA A 279 -1.14 -25.04 4.34
C ALA A 279 0.38 -25.03 4.66
N GLU A 280 1.14 -25.92 4.01
CA GLU A 280 2.60 -26.01 4.14
C GLU A 280 3.33 -24.81 3.52
N GLU A 281 2.78 -24.24 2.44
CA GLU A 281 3.34 -23.06 1.77
C GLU A 281 3.04 -21.75 2.52
N GLY A 282 1.99 -21.76 3.33
CA GLY A 282 1.51 -20.60 4.11
C GLY A 282 0.17 -20.07 3.60
N ALA A 283 -0.25 -18.96 4.18
CA ALA A 283 -1.51 -18.31 3.89
C ALA A 283 -1.27 -16.98 3.16
N PRO A 284 -1.95 -16.73 2.02
CA PRO A 284 -2.03 -15.40 1.41
C PRO A 284 -2.33 -14.31 2.43
N PHE A 285 -1.52 -13.25 2.48
CA PHE A 285 -1.76 -12.15 3.43
C PHE A 285 -1.93 -10.79 2.74
N ASP A 286 -0.89 -10.26 2.08
CA ASP A 286 -0.96 -9.02 1.30
C ASP A 286 -0.69 -9.28 -0.18
N VAL A 287 -1.29 -8.43 -1.02
CA VAL A 287 -1.11 -8.46 -2.47
C VAL A 287 -0.87 -7.04 -2.98
N ILE A 288 0.08 -6.89 -3.89
CA ILE A 288 0.29 -5.68 -4.70
C ILE A 288 0.33 -6.06 -6.18
N LEU A 289 -0.07 -5.13 -7.03
CA LEU A 289 -0.08 -5.31 -8.48
C LEU A 289 0.89 -4.29 -9.10
N ALA A 290 1.95 -4.77 -9.74
CA ALA A 290 2.95 -3.94 -10.39
C ALA A 290 3.78 -4.73 -11.38
N ASP A 291 4.28 -4.05 -12.40
CA ASP A 291 5.31 -4.59 -13.28
C ASP A 291 6.61 -4.74 -12.49
N VAL A 292 6.88 -5.95 -11.98
CA VAL A 292 8.09 -6.22 -11.20
C VAL A 292 9.17 -6.89 -12.04
N ASN A 293 8.83 -7.36 -13.25
CA ASN A 293 9.78 -7.95 -14.17
C ASN A 293 10.26 -6.98 -15.28
N GLY A 294 9.66 -5.81 -15.43
CA GLY A 294 10.00 -4.81 -16.44
C GLY A 294 9.53 -5.17 -17.85
N ASP A 295 8.46 -5.98 -17.98
CA ASP A 295 7.87 -6.36 -19.28
C ASP A 295 6.70 -5.47 -19.73
N GLU A 296 6.46 -4.38 -19.00
CA GLU A 296 5.36 -3.42 -19.16
C GLU A 296 3.96 -3.96 -18.83
N ASN A 297 3.84 -5.22 -18.36
CA ASN A 297 2.59 -5.77 -17.83
C ASN A 297 2.66 -5.83 -16.31
N LEU A 298 1.49 -5.72 -15.67
CA LEU A 298 1.42 -5.92 -14.23
C LEU A 298 1.71 -7.39 -13.90
N ASP A 299 2.29 -7.63 -12.74
CA ASP A 299 2.40 -8.90 -12.06
C ASP A 299 1.65 -8.84 -10.72
N ILE A 300 1.38 -10.00 -10.12
CA ILE A 300 0.83 -10.13 -8.77
C ILE A 300 1.97 -10.48 -7.81
N VAL A 301 2.33 -9.58 -6.89
CA VAL A 301 3.25 -9.92 -5.79
C VAL A 301 2.43 -10.23 -4.54
N LEU A 302 2.66 -11.41 -3.97
CA LEU A 302 1.90 -11.99 -2.87
C LEU A 302 2.83 -12.35 -1.71
N THR A 303 2.45 -12.02 -0.48
CA THR A 303 3.04 -12.63 0.71
C THR A 303 2.30 -13.90 1.09
N LEU A 304 3.06 -14.97 1.32
CA LEU A 304 2.59 -16.20 1.93
C LEU A 304 3.09 -16.24 3.37
N SER A 305 2.22 -15.80 4.27
CA SER A 305 2.49 -15.76 5.70
C SER A 305 2.47 -17.18 6.29
N SER A 306 3.52 -17.55 6.99
CA SER A 306 3.69 -18.88 7.56
C SER A 306 4.34 -18.80 8.93
N ASN A 307 3.97 -19.71 9.82
CA ASN A 307 4.62 -19.85 11.12
C ASN A 307 5.95 -20.62 11.06
N LYS A 308 6.34 -21.13 9.88
CA LYS A 308 7.55 -21.96 9.69
C LYS A 308 8.53 -21.35 8.70
N ASN A 309 8.04 -21.01 7.51
CA ASN A 309 8.89 -20.56 6.41
C ASN A 309 8.06 -19.78 5.38
N GLY A 310 7.76 -18.53 5.69
CA GLY A 310 7.03 -17.66 4.77
C GLY A 310 7.85 -17.26 3.56
N SER A 311 7.13 -16.79 2.55
CA SER A 311 7.72 -16.42 1.25
C SER A 311 7.03 -15.22 0.61
N VAL A 312 7.73 -14.64 -0.36
CA VAL A 312 7.18 -13.69 -1.33
C VAL A 312 7.16 -14.36 -2.68
N VAL A 313 6.00 -14.38 -3.30
CA VAL A 313 5.72 -15.09 -4.56
C VAL A 313 5.17 -14.09 -5.58
N VAL A 314 5.58 -14.23 -6.84
CA VAL A 314 5.06 -13.46 -7.95
C VAL A 314 4.27 -14.35 -8.89
N TYR A 315 3.15 -13.85 -9.42
CA TYR A 315 2.42 -14.46 -10.52
C TYR A 315 2.38 -13.52 -11.72
N GLU A 316 2.88 -13.99 -12.87
CA GLU A 316 2.71 -13.29 -14.15
C GLU A 316 1.24 -13.36 -14.58
N PHE A 317 0.66 -12.24 -15.01
CA PHE A 317 -0.63 -12.27 -15.67
C PHE A 317 -0.49 -12.92 -17.06
N PRO A 318 -1.39 -13.86 -17.42
CA PRO A 318 -1.48 -14.30 -18.80
C PRO A 318 -2.10 -13.20 -19.68
N SER A 319 -1.98 -13.35 -21.01
CA SER A 319 -2.57 -12.40 -21.97
C SER A 319 -4.09 -12.23 -21.83
N ASP A 320 -4.77 -13.26 -21.30
CA ASP A 320 -6.16 -13.20 -20.86
C ASP A 320 -6.29 -13.91 -19.51
N PHE A 321 -6.50 -13.13 -18.44
CA PHE A 321 -6.59 -13.63 -17.07
C PHE A 321 -7.82 -14.51 -16.81
N ARG A 322 -8.85 -14.45 -17.67
CA ARG A 322 -10.09 -15.22 -17.50
C ARG A 322 -9.86 -16.69 -17.77
N SER A 323 -9.03 -17.01 -18.76
CA SER A 323 -8.77 -18.39 -19.22
C SER A 323 -7.32 -18.83 -19.07
N GLY A 324 -6.37 -17.90 -19.08
CA GLY A 324 -4.94 -18.18 -19.13
C GLY A 324 -4.36 -18.78 -17.85
N VAL A 325 -3.11 -19.20 -17.95
CA VAL A 325 -2.34 -19.77 -16.83
C VAL A 325 -1.40 -18.71 -16.28
N PHE A 326 -1.51 -18.45 -14.98
CA PHE A 326 -0.60 -17.57 -14.26
C PHE A 326 0.70 -18.32 -13.96
N LYS A 327 1.84 -17.77 -14.37
CA LYS A 327 3.15 -18.38 -14.07
C LYS A 327 3.63 -17.90 -12.71
N ARG A 328 4.04 -18.84 -11.86
CA ARG A 328 4.40 -18.59 -10.46
C ARG A 328 5.91 -18.60 -10.26
N HIS A 329 6.42 -17.64 -9.49
CA HIS A 329 7.84 -17.49 -9.14
C HIS A 329 8.00 -17.22 -7.66
N VAL A 330 8.86 -17.97 -6.96
CA VAL A 330 9.22 -17.63 -5.57
C VAL A 330 10.44 -16.73 -5.62
N ILE A 331 10.31 -15.49 -5.15
CA ILE A 331 11.39 -14.48 -5.23
C ILE A 331 12.11 -14.27 -3.89
N ALA A 332 11.48 -14.65 -2.77
CA ALA A 332 12.11 -14.68 -1.45
C ALA A 332 11.45 -15.72 -0.55
N SER A 333 12.22 -16.30 0.37
CA SER A 333 11.74 -17.22 1.40
C SER A 333 12.55 -17.05 2.69
N GLY A 334 12.26 -17.85 3.71
CA GLY A 334 13.03 -17.82 4.96
C GLY A 334 12.51 -16.81 5.97
N TYR A 335 11.29 -16.30 5.80
CA TYR A 335 10.63 -15.49 6.83
C TYR A 335 10.11 -16.41 7.93
N LYS A 336 10.72 -16.32 9.11
CA LYS A 336 10.38 -17.18 10.25
C LYS A 336 10.02 -16.32 11.44
N PRO A 337 8.86 -16.53 12.08
CA PRO A 337 8.55 -15.86 13.34
C PRO A 337 9.62 -16.10 14.41
N VAL A 338 9.92 -15.08 15.21
CA VAL A 338 10.94 -15.16 16.26
C VAL A 338 10.51 -16.07 17.40
N GLU A 339 9.27 -15.93 17.86
CA GLU A 339 8.73 -16.72 18.98
C GLU A 339 8.00 -18.00 18.51
N GLY A 340 7.58 -18.07 17.23
CA GLY A 340 6.81 -19.19 16.69
C GLY A 340 5.39 -19.32 17.29
N GLY A 341 4.62 -20.32 16.84
CA GLY A 341 3.31 -20.64 17.41
C GLY A 341 2.14 -20.77 16.42
N PRO A 342 0.96 -21.21 16.88
CA PRO A 342 -0.21 -21.41 16.02
C PRO A 342 -0.87 -20.11 15.52
N ASN A 343 -0.55 -18.96 16.13
CA ASN A 343 -1.10 -17.66 15.76
C ASN A 343 -0.02 -16.70 15.22
N SER A 344 1.18 -17.20 14.94
CA SER A 344 2.24 -16.38 14.35
C SER A 344 2.31 -16.54 12.84
N GLY A 345 2.76 -15.50 12.15
CA GLY A 345 2.89 -15.48 10.71
C GLY A 345 3.92 -14.46 10.25
N ALA A 346 4.70 -14.85 9.25
CA ALA A 346 5.61 -13.95 8.54
C ALA A 346 5.75 -14.45 7.09
N PRO A 347 5.96 -13.57 6.09
CA PRO A 347 5.95 -12.11 6.19
C PRO A 347 4.52 -11.53 6.21
N GLY A 348 4.43 -10.22 6.46
CA GLY A 348 3.20 -9.43 6.48
C GLY A 348 2.99 -8.62 5.19
N LEU A 349 3.07 -7.29 5.30
CA LEU A 349 2.73 -6.35 4.23
C LEU A 349 3.84 -6.13 3.20
N LEU A 350 3.43 -5.67 2.01
CA LEU A 350 4.31 -5.29 0.91
C LEU A 350 4.20 -3.79 0.61
N SER A 351 5.31 -3.18 0.19
CA SER A 351 5.32 -1.89 -0.49
C SER A 351 6.30 -1.92 -1.65
N LEU A 352 6.01 -1.17 -2.70
CA LEU A 352 6.96 -0.97 -3.79
C LEU A 352 7.91 0.17 -3.44
N LEU A 353 9.16 -0.02 -3.83
CA LEU A 353 10.11 1.05 -3.99
C LEU A 353 10.25 1.29 -5.50
N PRO A 354 9.71 2.40 -6.04
CA PRO A 354 9.69 2.65 -7.47
C PRO A 354 11.09 2.58 -8.08
N ALA A 355 11.17 2.06 -9.29
CA ALA A 355 12.39 2.11 -10.08
C ALA A 355 12.76 3.56 -10.39
N LYS A 356 14.05 3.89 -10.36
CA LYS A 356 14.54 5.23 -10.72
C LYS A 356 14.37 5.53 -12.21
N GLU A 357 14.39 4.48 -13.04
CA GLU A 357 14.28 4.56 -14.48
C GLU A 357 13.19 3.62 -14.98
N ARG A 358 12.54 4.00 -16.09
CA ARG A 358 11.41 3.26 -16.69
C ARG A 358 11.72 1.80 -17.04
N ASN A 359 12.98 1.47 -17.32
CA ASN A 359 13.41 0.14 -17.75
C ASN A 359 14.07 -0.68 -16.63
N GLN A 360 14.04 -0.19 -15.40
CA GLN A 360 14.55 -0.91 -14.24
C GLN A 360 13.39 -1.58 -13.50
N LYS A 361 13.61 -2.81 -13.05
CA LYS A 361 12.66 -3.49 -12.17
C LYS A 361 12.57 -2.72 -10.83
N PRO A 362 11.37 -2.51 -10.28
CA PRO A 362 11.24 -1.93 -8.95
C PRO A 362 11.80 -2.88 -7.87
N SER A 363 12.21 -2.32 -6.75
CA SER A 363 12.49 -3.10 -5.54
C SER A 363 11.22 -3.27 -4.71
N ILE A 364 11.18 -4.30 -3.87
CA ILE A 364 10.02 -4.60 -3.03
C ILE A 364 10.47 -4.51 -1.57
N VAL A 365 9.77 -3.71 -0.77
CA VAL A 365 9.94 -3.66 0.68
C VAL A 365 8.94 -4.63 1.30
N VAL A 366 9.42 -5.48 2.20
CA VAL A 366 8.64 -6.53 2.85
C VAL A 366 8.66 -6.30 4.35
N ALA A 367 7.50 -6.08 4.96
CA ALA A 367 7.34 -6.14 6.40
C ALA A 367 7.29 -7.60 6.82
N GLY A 368 8.10 -7.97 7.80
CA GLY A 368 8.29 -9.35 8.23
C GLY A 368 7.30 -9.82 9.28
N ASP A 369 6.39 -8.97 9.74
CA ASP A 369 5.44 -9.26 10.83
C ASP A 369 6.12 -9.91 12.05
N ASP A 370 5.76 -11.15 12.40
CA ASP A 370 6.33 -11.86 13.55
C ASP A 370 7.80 -12.27 13.37
N SER A 371 8.38 -12.13 12.18
CA SER A 371 9.83 -12.32 12.01
C SER A 371 10.65 -11.15 12.56
N GLY A 372 10.02 -10.00 12.81
CA GLY A 372 10.71 -8.81 13.30
C GLY A 372 11.63 -8.16 12.26
N LEU A 373 11.55 -8.57 10.99
CA LEU A 373 12.43 -8.08 9.93
C LEU A 373 11.71 -7.07 9.04
N VAL A 374 12.44 -6.07 8.53
CA VAL A 374 12.05 -5.40 7.28
C VAL A 374 13.10 -5.73 6.25
N SER A 375 12.68 -6.27 5.11
CA SER A 375 13.58 -6.66 4.02
C SER A 375 13.37 -5.78 2.80
N LEU A 376 14.46 -5.45 2.13
CA LEU A 376 14.47 -4.95 0.76
C LEU A 376 14.81 -6.11 -0.19
N LEU A 377 13.92 -6.37 -1.15
CA LEU A 377 14.16 -7.29 -2.25
C LEU A 377 14.58 -6.48 -3.48
N GLU A 378 15.84 -6.62 -3.88
CA GLU A 378 16.43 -5.90 -5.00
C GLU A 378 16.60 -6.86 -6.20
N PRO A 379 16.12 -6.51 -7.40
CA PRO A 379 16.31 -7.33 -8.58
C PRO A 379 17.80 -7.43 -8.93
N ILE A 380 18.32 -8.65 -9.19
CA ILE A 380 19.75 -8.84 -9.47
C ILE A 380 20.09 -8.47 -10.92
N LYS A 381 19.15 -8.67 -11.85
CA LYS A 381 19.33 -8.38 -13.28
C LYS A 381 18.13 -7.63 -13.85
N PRO A 382 18.35 -6.74 -14.83
CA PRO A 382 17.28 -5.99 -15.50
C PRO A 382 16.50 -6.83 -16.55
N SER A 383 16.51 -8.16 -16.45
CA SER A 383 15.90 -9.05 -17.45
C SER A 383 14.51 -9.50 -17.02
N SER A 384 13.49 -9.32 -17.86
CA SER A 384 12.11 -9.74 -17.57
C SER A 384 11.93 -11.24 -17.33
N THR A 385 12.84 -12.07 -17.81
CA THR A 385 12.82 -13.51 -17.55
C THR A 385 13.61 -13.94 -16.32
N ASP A 386 14.34 -13.03 -15.68
CA ASP A 386 15.12 -13.31 -14.46
C ASP A 386 14.35 -12.91 -13.21
N TRP A 387 13.93 -13.90 -12.43
CA TRP A 387 13.18 -13.74 -11.19
C TRP A 387 14.05 -13.75 -9.94
N THR A 388 15.36 -13.59 -10.09
CA THR A 388 16.28 -13.61 -8.95
C THR A 388 16.31 -12.25 -8.27
N TYR A 389 15.94 -12.22 -6.99
CA TYR A 389 16.06 -11.07 -6.11
C TYR A 389 17.12 -11.32 -5.05
N LYS A 390 17.90 -10.28 -4.75
CA LYS A 390 18.74 -10.23 -3.56
C LYS A 390 17.89 -9.69 -2.41
N ARG A 391 17.80 -10.46 -1.33
CA ARG A 391 17.20 -10.00 -0.08
C ARG A 391 18.26 -9.34 0.80
N THR A 392 17.97 -8.14 1.27
CA THR A 392 18.74 -7.41 2.28
C THR A 392 17.82 -7.07 3.45
N ASP A 393 18.08 -7.59 4.64
CA ASP A 393 17.32 -7.23 5.84
C ASP A 393 17.85 -5.89 6.37
N ILE A 394 17.01 -4.84 6.30
CA ILE A 394 17.38 -3.46 6.63
C ILE A 394 17.01 -3.08 8.07
N LEU A 395 16.10 -3.82 8.68
CA LEU A 395 15.71 -3.70 10.09
C LEU A 395 15.53 -5.10 10.68
N ASP A 396 16.00 -5.28 11.91
CA ASP A 396 15.72 -6.44 12.76
C ASP A 396 15.40 -5.92 14.17
N VAL A 397 14.12 -6.00 14.56
CA VAL A 397 13.63 -5.56 15.87
C VAL A 397 13.64 -6.69 16.91
N GLN A 398 14.23 -7.85 16.58
CA GLN A 398 14.44 -9.03 17.40
C GLN A 398 13.17 -9.52 18.12
N LYS A 399 12.85 -8.96 19.30
CA LYS A 399 11.73 -9.40 20.15
C LYS A 399 10.44 -8.61 19.91
N SER A 400 10.39 -7.85 18.84
CA SER A 400 9.22 -7.07 18.42
C SER A 400 8.71 -7.58 17.08
N ARG A 401 7.55 -7.08 16.68
CA ARG A 401 6.94 -7.35 15.38
C ARG A 401 7.07 -6.13 14.51
N THR A 402 7.39 -6.34 13.24
CA THR A 402 7.36 -5.27 12.25
C THR A 402 5.94 -5.17 11.69
N GLY A 403 5.26 -4.06 11.95
CA GLY A 403 3.91 -3.84 11.46
C GLY A 403 3.88 -3.43 9.99
N GLY A 404 2.93 -2.58 9.62
CA GLY A 404 2.87 -1.97 8.31
C GLY A 404 4.07 -1.09 7.98
N ILE A 405 4.28 -0.99 6.67
CA ILE A 405 5.29 -0.17 6.02
C ILE A 405 4.62 0.76 5.02
N CYS A 406 5.15 1.96 4.86
CA CYS A 406 4.76 2.85 3.76
C CYS A 406 6.00 3.55 3.20
N VAL A 407 5.95 3.83 1.89
CA VAL A 407 7.08 4.36 1.12
C VAL A 407 6.62 5.57 0.31
N GLY A 408 7.43 6.62 0.29
CA GLY A 408 7.20 7.80 -0.56
C GLY A 408 8.31 8.83 -0.41
N ASP A 409 8.54 9.63 -1.45
CA ASP A 409 9.33 10.87 -1.39
C ASP A 409 8.48 11.94 -0.69
N VAL A 410 8.71 12.13 0.61
CA VAL A 410 7.83 12.97 1.44
C VAL A 410 8.32 14.41 1.58
N ASP A 411 9.57 14.70 1.23
CA ASP A 411 10.15 16.03 1.29
C ASP A 411 10.51 16.64 -0.08
N GLY A 412 10.33 15.87 -1.16
CA GLY A 412 10.54 16.29 -2.54
C GLY A 412 12.01 16.30 -2.96
N ASP A 413 12.89 15.59 -2.26
CA ASP A 413 14.32 15.53 -2.56
C ASP A 413 14.70 14.51 -3.65
N GLY A 414 13.72 13.74 -4.14
CA GLY A 414 13.88 12.70 -5.16
C GLY A 414 14.33 11.35 -4.62
N ARG A 415 14.53 11.21 -3.30
CA ARG A 415 14.74 9.93 -2.61
C ARG A 415 13.46 9.49 -1.94
N GLN A 416 13.37 8.20 -1.66
CA GLN A 416 12.17 7.64 -1.03
C GLN A 416 12.44 7.43 0.46
N GLU A 417 11.49 7.84 1.29
CA GLU A 417 11.48 7.48 2.70
C GLU A 417 10.68 6.19 2.92
N ILE A 418 11.21 5.30 3.75
CA ILE A 418 10.51 4.11 4.24
C ILE A 418 10.21 4.32 5.72
N PHE A 419 8.93 4.26 6.07
CA PHE A 419 8.46 4.25 7.44
C PHE A 419 8.10 2.83 7.84
N ALA A 420 8.69 2.32 8.91
CA ALA A 420 8.46 0.96 9.41
C ALA A 420 8.03 0.98 10.87
N SER A 421 6.84 0.45 11.15
CA SER A 421 6.34 0.32 12.51
C SER A 421 6.99 -0.85 13.24
N SER A 422 7.44 -0.63 14.48
CA SER A 422 7.87 -1.67 15.42
C SER A 422 6.90 -1.71 16.59
N TYR A 423 6.14 -2.81 16.66
CA TYR A 423 4.98 -2.94 17.53
C TYR A 423 5.35 -2.93 19.02
N ASN A 424 6.14 -3.90 19.48
CA ASN A 424 6.49 -4.03 20.90
C ASN A 424 7.51 -2.98 21.36
N GLU A 425 8.37 -2.47 20.48
CA GLU A 425 9.28 -1.37 20.83
C GLU A 425 8.56 -0.02 20.94
N GLY A 426 7.38 0.11 20.31
CA GLY A 426 6.64 1.38 20.29
C GLY A 426 7.36 2.47 19.50
N LEU A 427 8.00 2.09 18.39
CA LEU A 427 8.81 2.98 17.56
C LEU A 427 8.37 2.93 16.10
N VAL A 428 8.54 4.04 15.40
CA VAL A 428 8.53 4.11 13.93
C VAL A 428 9.94 4.43 13.47
N TYR A 429 10.51 3.54 12.66
CA TYR A 429 11.81 3.70 12.04
C TYR A 429 11.67 4.41 10.68
N VAL A 430 12.62 5.29 10.37
CA VAL A 430 12.63 6.05 9.11
C VAL A 430 13.94 5.80 8.38
N TYR A 431 13.84 5.22 7.19
CA TYR A 431 14.96 5.02 6.29
C TYR A 431 14.82 5.92 5.08
N GLN A 432 15.94 6.27 4.45
CA GLN A 432 15.99 6.94 3.16
C GLN A 432 16.75 6.08 2.15
N VAL A 433 16.25 5.99 0.91
CA VAL A 433 16.77 5.12 -0.16
C VAL A 433 17.00 5.86 -1.46
#